data_AF-A0A7Y2X5X0-F1
#
_entry.id   AF-A0A7Y2X5X0-F1
#
_cell.length_a   1.000
_cell.length_b   1.000
_cell.length_c   1.000
_cell.angle_alpha   90.00
_cell.angle_beta   90.00
_cell.angle_gamma   90.00
#
_symmetry.space_group_name_H-M   'P 1'
#
loop_
_entity.id
_entity.type
_entity.pdbx_description
1 polymer ?
#
loop_
_entity_poly.entity_id
_entity_poly.type
_entity_poly.pdbx_seq_one_letter_code
_entity_poly.pdbx_strand_id
1 'polypeptide(L)'
;MLLITAFGPLATAEDLNGARGKIFKVDLPARSFELLKETVLDPQTNEGKSRHTVHWTEQTQFTKIDLQNDFKGLSGPVVVQFEMLNATQADAAAQGKPFVFKMAKVLTQAKSASGMAKDRSNLIAWFTPDPNPEQVRSGTIKINGKPVKVSLSRRRNQIRIYSLTTANDLGSGFWKTTVQGRESDGKFILDSAEIHPLLDPRSVDDPKLPRVLVVGDSISMNYHQAAKKALAGMANYYRVQGNGGPSDRGVSAMELWLGDYAEKGLHWDVIQFNHGLHDLKQAYDEKNDSWGKHQVAIEDYKNNLEKEIAIMKKTGATLIWCETTPVPNNSRGPYARRKGEAAVYNKAAMEVISKYPEILVNKLHQTISESKSMEKWRQGSDVHFWSSELQSVLGDAVAGAVIRAIESRESSKK
;
A
#
# COMPACT_ATOMS: atom_id res chain seq x y z
N MET A 1 -22.19 51.71 14.67
CA MET A 1 -21.89 50.35 15.15
C MET A 1 -22.28 49.39 14.03
N LEU A 2 -21.37 49.15 13.08
CA LEU A 2 -21.59 48.23 11.96
C LEU A 2 -20.75 46.99 12.25
N LEU A 3 -21.39 45.87 12.61
CA LEU A 3 -20.74 44.57 12.66
C LEU A 3 -20.47 44.12 11.23
N ILE A 4 -19.20 44.02 10.87
CA ILE A 4 -18.76 43.28 9.69
C ILE A 4 -18.46 41.85 10.15
N THR A 5 -19.43 40.96 10.01
CA THR A 5 -19.19 39.52 10.07
C THR A 5 -18.68 39.06 8.71
N ALA A 6 -17.36 39.11 8.53
CA ALA A 6 -16.70 38.44 7.43
C ALA A 6 -16.57 36.94 7.77
N PHE A 7 -17.58 36.14 7.39
CA PHE A 7 -17.37 34.71 7.23
C PHE A 7 -16.58 34.51 5.93
N GLY A 8 -15.29 34.23 6.06
CA GLY A 8 -14.52 33.66 4.96
C GLY A 8 -15.17 32.35 4.50
N PRO A 9 -14.98 31.94 3.24
CA PRO A 9 -15.53 30.68 2.76
C PRO A 9 -15.01 29.55 3.66
N LEU A 10 -15.93 28.78 4.26
CA LEU A 10 -15.56 27.52 4.92
C LEU A 10 -14.73 26.71 3.93
N ALA A 11 -13.56 26.25 4.36
CA ALA A 11 -12.80 25.24 3.64
C ALA A 11 -13.78 24.13 3.24
N THR A 12 -13.97 23.92 1.94
CA THR A 12 -14.85 22.87 1.43
C THR A 12 -14.35 21.56 2.01
N ALA A 13 -15.16 20.92 2.85
CA ALA A 13 -14.82 19.63 3.44
C ALA A 13 -14.40 18.67 2.31
N GLU A 14 -13.33 17.91 2.55
CA GLU A 14 -12.87 16.90 1.60
C GLU A 14 -14.03 15.98 1.22
N ASP A 15 -14.31 15.82 -0.08
CA ASP A 15 -15.31 14.89 -0.56
C ASP A 15 -14.83 13.44 -0.36
N LEU A 16 -15.52 12.70 0.49
CA LEU A 16 -15.21 11.30 0.78
C LEU A 16 -15.88 10.32 -0.19
N ASN A 17 -16.65 10.80 -1.16
CA ASN A 17 -17.28 9.93 -2.14
C ASN A 17 -16.23 9.25 -3.03
N GLY A 18 -16.16 7.92 -2.95
CA GLY A 18 -15.12 7.12 -3.61
C GLY A 18 -13.80 7.02 -2.83
N ALA A 19 -13.73 7.58 -1.62
CA ALA A 19 -12.53 7.51 -0.79
C ALA A 19 -12.18 6.06 -0.42
N ARG A 20 -10.88 5.79 -0.33
CA ARG A 20 -10.33 4.49 0.05
C ARG A 20 -9.52 4.62 1.33
N GLY A 21 -9.72 3.69 2.26
CA GLY A 21 -9.04 3.73 3.54
C GLY A 21 -9.15 2.43 4.32
N LYS A 22 -8.77 2.47 5.59
CA LYS A 22 -8.95 1.41 6.57
C LYS A 22 -10.07 1.79 7.54
N ILE A 23 -10.80 0.81 8.03
CA ILE A 23 -11.86 0.99 9.02
C ILE A 23 -11.25 0.77 10.42
N PHE A 24 -11.51 1.72 11.32
CA PHE A 24 -11.21 1.63 12.76
C PHE A 24 -12.40 2.10 13.59
N LYS A 25 -12.37 1.83 14.90
CA LYS A 25 -13.34 2.35 15.89
C LYS A 25 -14.80 2.22 15.44
N VAL A 26 -15.20 1.02 15.07
CA VAL A 26 -16.58 0.72 14.68
C VAL A 26 -17.49 0.86 15.90
N ASP A 27 -18.50 1.72 15.78
CA ASP A 27 -19.56 1.93 16.76
C ASP A 27 -20.90 1.51 16.13
N LEU A 28 -21.32 0.28 16.44
CA LEU A 28 -22.57 -0.28 15.91
C LEU A 28 -23.81 0.48 16.41
N PRO A 29 -23.94 0.82 17.72
CA PRO A 29 -25.04 1.66 18.20
C PRO A 29 -25.14 3.03 17.50
N ALA A 30 -24.01 3.73 17.35
CA ALA A 30 -23.98 5.06 16.71
C ALA A 30 -24.01 5.00 15.18
N ARG A 31 -23.95 3.80 14.60
CA ARG A 31 -23.87 3.53 13.17
C ARG A 31 -22.75 4.31 12.49
N SER A 32 -21.57 4.27 13.09
CA SER A 32 -20.40 4.99 12.59
C SER A 32 -19.10 4.20 12.70
N PHE A 33 -18.13 4.55 11.87
CA PHE A 33 -16.75 4.09 12.01
C PHE A 33 -15.78 5.20 11.62
N GLU A 34 -14.52 5.06 12.01
CA GLU A 34 -13.43 5.96 11.60
C GLU A 34 -12.76 5.42 10.32
N LEU A 35 -12.85 6.20 9.24
CA LEU A 35 -12.12 5.96 8.01
C LEU A 35 -10.73 6.61 8.11
N LEU A 36 -9.68 5.79 8.11
CA LEU A 36 -8.29 6.24 7.98
C LEU A 36 -7.84 6.14 6.52
N LYS A 37 -7.47 7.27 5.91
CA LYS A 37 -6.97 7.38 4.53
C LYS A 37 -5.67 8.20 4.45
N GLU A 38 -5.11 8.35 3.25
CA GLU A 38 -3.98 9.28 3.04
C GLU A 38 -4.41 10.69 3.46
N THR A 39 -3.53 11.41 4.14
CA THR A 39 -3.72 12.76 4.66
C THR A 39 -3.91 13.74 3.49
N VAL A 40 -4.98 14.54 3.57
CA VAL A 40 -5.10 15.76 2.76
C VAL A 40 -4.67 16.93 3.62
N LEU A 41 -3.73 17.71 3.08
CA LEU A 41 -3.24 18.93 3.71
C LEU A 41 -4.10 20.11 3.26
N ASP A 42 -4.54 20.91 4.21
CA ASP A 42 -5.18 22.19 3.93
C ASP A 42 -4.15 23.13 3.27
N PRO A 43 -4.44 23.72 2.10
CA PRO A 43 -3.48 24.54 1.38
C PRO A 43 -3.15 25.88 2.07
N GLN A 44 -3.98 26.34 3.00
CA GLN A 44 -3.80 27.60 3.73
C GLN A 44 -3.09 27.38 5.07
N THR A 45 -3.53 26.39 5.86
CA THR A 45 -3.00 26.13 7.20
C THR A 45 -1.89 25.08 7.22
N ASN A 46 -1.78 24.27 6.15
CA ASN A 46 -0.92 23.08 6.08
C ASN A 46 -1.23 22.06 7.19
N GLU A 47 -2.42 22.13 7.79
CA GLU A 47 -2.95 21.11 8.69
C GLU A 47 -3.43 19.89 7.90
N GLY A 48 -3.09 18.70 8.36
CA GLY A 48 -3.44 17.45 7.71
C GLY A 48 -4.62 16.74 8.36
N LYS A 49 -5.56 16.27 7.54
CA LYS A 49 -6.65 15.37 7.99
C LYS A 49 -6.57 14.03 7.25
N SER A 50 -6.51 12.94 8.02
CA SER A 50 -6.47 11.55 7.52
C SER A 50 -7.56 10.66 8.09
N ARG A 51 -8.19 11.09 9.20
CA ARG A 51 -9.25 10.35 9.91
C ARG A 51 -10.57 11.07 9.78
N HIS A 52 -11.60 10.32 9.41
CA HIS A 52 -12.95 10.84 9.17
C HIS A 52 -13.97 9.91 9.81
N THR A 53 -14.88 10.45 10.60
CA THR A 53 -16.05 9.69 11.06
C THR A 53 -17.05 9.61 9.92
N VAL A 54 -17.41 8.40 9.52
CA VAL A 54 -18.45 8.15 8.52
C VAL A 54 -19.60 7.40 9.16
N HIS A 55 -20.82 7.64 8.67
CA HIS A 55 -22.04 7.10 9.22
C HIS A 55 -22.79 6.25 8.20
N TRP A 56 -23.57 5.29 8.66
CA TRP A 56 -24.45 4.50 7.80
C TRP A 56 -25.90 4.49 8.30
N THR A 57 -26.79 4.05 7.42
CA THR A 57 -28.22 3.91 7.67
C THR A 57 -28.64 2.45 7.44
N GLU A 58 -29.92 2.13 7.67
CA GLU A 58 -30.47 0.81 7.30
C GLU A 58 -30.43 0.56 5.78
N GLN A 59 -30.37 1.63 4.98
CA GLN A 59 -30.37 1.56 3.52
C GLN A 59 -28.96 1.38 2.95
N THR A 60 -27.92 1.56 3.77
CA THR A 60 -26.52 1.45 3.33
C THR A 60 -26.20 0.03 2.92
N GLN A 61 -25.66 -0.14 1.72
CA GLN A 61 -25.26 -1.45 1.21
C GLN A 61 -23.81 -1.77 1.54
N PHE A 62 -23.57 -2.87 2.25
CA PHE A 62 -22.24 -3.38 2.49
C PHE A 62 -21.97 -4.60 1.60
N THR A 63 -20.83 -4.56 0.91
CA THR A 63 -20.37 -5.66 0.06
C THR A 63 -18.98 -6.10 0.50
N LYS A 64 -18.83 -7.35 0.92
CA LYS A 64 -17.54 -7.95 1.22
C LYS A 64 -16.91 -8.48 -0.06
N ILE A 65 -15.64 -8.14 -0.27
CA ILE A 65 -14.83 -8.54 -1.43
C ILE A 65 -13.61 -9.35 -0.97
N ASP A 66 -13.70 -10.67 -1.10
CA ASP A 66 -12.58 -11.58 -0.85
C ASP A 66 -11.70 -11.72 -2.10
N LEU A 67 -10.37 -11.68 -1.91
CA LEU A 67 -9.39 -11.89 -2.99
C LEU A 67 -8.91 -13.33 -2.99
N GLN A 68 -8.96 -13.99 -4.15
CA GLN A 68 -8.43 -15.34 -4.36
C GLN A 68 -7.57 -15.39 -5.62
N ASN A 69 -6.68 -16.39 -5.70
CA ASN A 69 -5.85 -16.64 -6.87
C ASN A 69 -6.26 -17.91 -7.61
N ASP A 70 -7.34 -18.56 -7.19
CA ASP A 70 -7.97 -19.74 -7.78
C ASP A 70 -9.45 -19.80 -7.32
N PHE A 71 -10.18 -20.84 -7.70
CA PHE A 71 -11.58 -21.07 -7.36
C PHE A 71 -11.78 -22.05 -6.20
N LYS A 72 -10.74 -22.32 -5.40
CA LYS A 72 -10.85 -23.28 -4.30
C LYS A 72 -11.92 -22.84 -3.30
N GLY A 73 -12.82 -23.76 -2.96
CA GLY A 73 -13.91 -23.49 -2.02
C GLY A 73 -15.11 -22.75 -2.62
N LEU A 74 -15.10 -22.45 -3.91
CA LEU A 74 -16.27 -21.91 -4.60
C LEU A 74 -17.20 -23.04 -5.02
N SER A 75 -18.47 -22.95 -4.63
CA SER A 75 -19.53 -23.84 -5.11
C SER A 75 -20.29 -23.17 -6.26
N GLY A 76 -20.44 -23.87 -7.38
CA GLY A 76 -21.23 -23.38 -8.53
C GLY A 76 -22.62 -24.05 -8.61
N PRO A 77 -23.47 -23.61 -9.55
CA PRO A 77 -23.25 -22.53 -10.51
C PRO A 77 -23.31 -21.14 -9.85
N VAL A 78 -22.42 -20.23 -10.26
CA VAL A 78 -22.38 -18.83 -9.79
C VAL A 78 -22.17 -17.89 -10.97
N VAL A 79 -22.69 -16.68 -10.91
CA VAL A 79 -22.44 -15.67 -11.97
C VAL A 79 -21.04 -15.10 -11.81
N VAL A 80 -20.29 -15.10 -12.91
CA VAL A 80 -18.93 -14.56 -12.98
C VAL A 80 -18.83 -13.56 -14.11
N GLN A 81 -18.27 -12.38 -13.81
CA GLN A 81 -17.79 -11.44 -14.80
C GLN A 81 -16.30 -11.70 -15.05
N PHE A 82 -15.97 -12.21 -16.23
CA PHE A 82 -14.59 -12.33 -16.71
C PHE A 82 -14.16 -10.99 -17.28
N GLU A 83 -13.08 -10.41 -16.75
CA GLU A 83 -12.67 -9.03 -17.04
C GLU A 83 -11.36 -8.95 -17.84
N MET A 84 -11.17 -7.82 -18.53
CA MET A 84 -9.99 -7.52 -19.35
C MET A 84 -9.70 -8.60 -20.39
N LEU A 85 -10.76 -9.06 -21.07
CA LEU A 85 -10.62 -9.92 -22.23
C LEU A 85 -9.99 -9.13 -23.38
N ASN A 86 -8.96 -9.70 -24.01
CA ASN A 86 -8.44 -9.20 -25.27
C ASN A 86 -9.27 -9.74 -26.45
N ALA A 87 -8.99 -9.24 -27.66
CA ALA A 87 -9.70 -9.64 -28.88
C ALA A 87 -9.73 -11.17 -29.08
N THR A 88 -8.59 -11.84 -28.92
CA THR A 88 -8.48 -13.30 -29.07
C THR A 88 -9.37 -14.07 -28.08
N GLN A 89 -9.40 -13.64 -26.81
CA GLN A 89 -10.23 -14.27 -25.78
C GLN A 89 -11.72 -14.01 -26.04
N ALA A 90 -12.08 -12.80 -26.45
CA ALA A 90 -13.44 -12.45 -26.79
C ALA A 90 -13.94 -13.18 -28.04
N ASP A 91 -13.09 -13.41 -29.04
CA ASP A 91 -13.41 -14.21 -30.24
C ASP A 91 -13.62 -15.68 -29.87
N ALA A 92 -12.75 -16.24 -29.02
CA ALA A 92 -12.92 -17.60 -28.52
C ALA A 92 -14.24 -17.77 -27.76
N ALA A 93 -14.57 -16.83 -26.87
CA ALA A 93 -15.85 -16.83 -26.17
C ALA A 93 -17.05 -16.74 -27.13
N ALA A 94 -17.02 -15.83 -28.11
CA ALA A 94 -18.09 -15.69 -29.10
C ALA A 94 -18.30 -16.96 -29.94
N GLN A 95 -17.22 -17.70 -30.22
CA GLN A 95 -17.24 -18.96 -30.97
C GLN A 95 -17.52 -20.19 -30.09
N GLY A 96 -17.74 -20.02 -28.78
CA GLY A 96 -17.91 -21.13 -27.84
C GLY A 96 -16.67 -22.01 -27.67
N LYS A 97 -15.48 -21.45 -27.88
CA LYS A 97 -14.19 -22.13 -27.73
C LYS A 97 -13.58 -21.88 -26.35
N PRO A 98 -12.79 -22.83 -25.81
CA PRO A 98 -12.09 -22.62 -24.56
C PRO A 98 -11.17 -21.40 -24.58
N PHE A 99 -11.06 -20.71 -23.46
CA PHE A 99 -10.16 -19.56 -23.33
C PHE A 99 -9.58 -19.41 -21.92
N VAL A 100 -8.46 -18.68 -21.84
CA VAL A 100 -7.79 -18.35 -20.59
C VAL A 100 -8.08 -16.89 -20.24
N PHE A 101 -8.42 -16.58 -18.99
CA PHE A 101 -8.64 -15.22 -18.52
C PHE A 101 -7.68 -14.88 -17.37
N LYS A 102 -7.60 -13.61 -16.97
CA LYS A 102 -6.70 -13.14 -15.90
C LYS A 102 -7.45 -12.65 -14.68
N MET A 103 -8.54 -11.92 -14.88
CA MET A 103 -9.32 -11.34 -13.79
C MET A 103 -10.77 -11.79 -13.86
N ALA A 104 -11.37 -12.02 -12.70
CA ALA A 104 -12.80 -12.32 -12.61
C ALA A 104 -13.42 -11.72 -11.35
N LYS A 105 -14.69 -11.32 -11.46
CA LYS A 105 -15.57 -11.01 -10.33
C LYS A 105 -16.62 -12.11 -10.19
N VAL A 106 -16.65 -12.78 -9.05
CA VAL A 106 -17.71 -13.72 -8.69
C VAL A 106 -18.81 -12.91 -8.00
N LEU A 107 -19.99 -12.88 -8.60
CA LEU A 107 -21.13 -12.09 -8.16
C LEU A 107 -22.14 -13.01 -7.47
N THR A 108 -21.95 -13.27 -6.18
CA THR A 108 -22.71 -14.32 -5.46
C THR A 108 -24.23 -14.08 -5.40
N GLN A 109 -24.67 -12.84 -5.57
CA GLN A 109 -26.09 -12.45 -5.54
C GLN A 109 -26.70 -12.22 -6.93
N ALA A 110 -25.89 -12.26 -7.99
CA ALA A 110 -26.42 -12.01 -9.32
C ALA A 110 -27.34 -13.17 -9.75
N LYS A 111 -28.55 -12.81 -10.16
CA LYS A 111 -29.61 -13.76 -10.55
C LYS A 111 -29.60 -14.07 -12.05
N SER A 112 -28.79 -13.37 -12.83
CA SER A 112 -28.72 -13.53 -14.28
C SER A 112 -27.32 -13.24 -14.81
N ALA A 113 -27.08 -13.75 -16.01
CA ALA A 113 -25.88 -13.48 -16.79
C ALA A 113 -26.27 -12.62 -18.00
N SER A 114 -25.51 -11.56 -18.28
CA SER A 114 -25.80 -10.62 -19.38
C SER A 114 -24.99 -10.90 -20.66
N GLY A 115 -24.09 -11.88 -20.64
CA GLY A 115 -23.27 -12.23 -21.80
C GLY A 115 -22.12 -11.25 -22.04
N MET A 116 -21.69 -11.16 -23.30
CA MET A 116 -20.53 -10.35 -23.72
C MET A 116 -20.90 -8.86 -23.70
N ALA A 117 -20.06 -8.03 -23.08
CA ALA A 117 -20.18 -6.58 -23.12
C ALA A 117 -19.96 -6.04 -24.55
N LYS A 118 -20.55 -4.88 -24.86
CA LYS A 118 -20.48 -4.26 -26.20
C LYS A 118 -19.04 -3.98 -26.66
N ASP A 119 -18.17 -3.59 -25.74
CA ASP A 119 -16.75 -3.33 -25.97
C ASP A 119 -15.88 -4.60 -26.00
N ARG A 120 -16.51 -5.77 -25.79
CA ARG A 120 -15.89 -7.11 -25.76
C ARG A 120 -14.84 -7.30 -24.66
N SER A 121 -14.74 -6.38 -23.71
CA SER A 121 -13.73 -6.42 -22.64
C SER A 121 -14.16 -7.29 -21.45
N ASN A 122 -15.47 -7.58 -21.35
CA ASN A 122 -16.06 -8.34 -20.26
C ASN A 122 -17.08 -9.38 -20.76
N LEU A 123 -17.13 -10.53 -20.10
CA LEU A 123 -18.17 -11.55 -20.28
C LEU A 123 -18.80 -11.87 -18.93
N ILE A 124 -20.12 -11.71 -18.81
CA ILE A 124 -20.88 -12.12 -17.62
C ILE A 124 -21.60 -13.43 -17.94
N ALA A 125 -21.22 -14.52 -17.27
CA ALA A 125 -21.75 -15.86 -17.54
C ALA A 125 -21.95 -16.66 -16.24
N TRP A 126 -22.85 -17.64 -16.29
CA TRP A 126 -22.90 -18.69 -15.28
C TRP A 126 -21.65 -19.56 -15.39
N PHE A 127 -20.94 -19.70 -14.28
CA PHE A 127 -19.71 -20.45 -14.15
C PHE A 127 -19.88 -21.56 -13.10
N THR A 128 -19.43 -22.75 -13.45
CA THR A 128 -19.32 -23.89 -12.53
C THR A 128 -17.84 -24.24 -12.39
N PRO A 129 -17.25 -24.09 -11.19
CA PRO A 129 -15.88 -24.53 -10.92
C PRO A 129 -15.68 -26.01 -11.29
N ASP A 130 -14.47 -26.38 -11.67
CA ASP A 130 -14.14 -27.78 -11.94
C ASP A 130 -14.33 -28.62 -10.66
N PRO A 131 -15.07 -29.74 -10.70
CA PRO A 131 -15.29 -30.56 -9.51
C PRO A 131 -14.02 -31.28 -9.04
N ASN A 132 -13.00 -31.41 -9.90
CA ASN A 132 -11.74 -32.01 -9.50
C ASN A 132 -10.96 -31.03 -8.59
N PRO A 133 -10.66 -31.39 -7.33
CA PRO A 133 -9.93 -30.54 -6.39
C PRO A 133 -8.48 -30.25 -6.81
N GLU A 134 -7.94 -30.93 -7.82
CA GLU A 134 -6.65 -30.62 -8.44
C GLU A 134 -6.76 -29.56 -9.55
N GLN A 135 -7.96 -29.32 -10.08
CA GLN A 135 -8.25 -28.35 -11.16
C GLN A 135 -8.88 -27.05 -10.65
N VAL A 136 -8.42 -26.55 -9.50
CA VAL A 136 -8.94 -25.33 -8.83
C VAL A 136 -8.86 -24.04 -9.66
N ARG A 137 -8.17 -24.06 -10.81
CA ARG A 137 -7.99 -22.87 -11.68
C ARG A 137 -8.90 -22.87 -12.90
N SER A 138 -9.81 -23.83 -13.04
CA SER A 138 -10.69 -23.91 -14.20
C SER A 138 -12.13 -24.19 -13.81
N GLY A 139 -12.99 -24.10 -14.81
CA GLY A 139 -14.37 -24.53 -14.73
C GLY A 139 -15.04 -24.37 -16.09
N THR A 140 -16.35 -24.38 -16.08
CA THR A 140 -17.16 -24.37 -17.30
C THR A 140 -18.16 -23.23 -17.24
N ILE A 141 -18.30 -22.51 -18.36
CA ILE A 141 -19.41 -21.57 -18.58
C ILE A 141 -20.39 -22.12 -19.62
N LYS A 142 -21.61 -21.60 -19.64
CA LYS A 142 -22.58 -21.88 -20.71
C LYS A 142 -22.60 -20.75 -21.73
N ILE A 143 -22.32 -21.06 -22.99
CA ILE A 143 -22.50 -20.16 -24.13
C ILE A 143 -23.48 -20.83 -25.09
N ASN A 144 -24.62 -20.20 -25.35
CA ASN A 144 -25.70 -20.76 -26.19
C ASN A 144 -26.10 -22.19 -25.78
N GLY A 145 -26.18 -22.45 -24.47
CA GLY A 145 -26.51 -23.76 -23.89
C GLY A 145 -25.39 -24.80 -23.93
N LYS A 146 -24.26 -24.54 -24.61
CA LYS A 146 -23.12 -25.45 -24.69
C LYS A 146 -22.08 -25.14 -23.61
N PRO A 147 -21.47 -26.17 -22.98
CA PRO A 147 -20.39 -26.00 -22.02
C PRO A 147 -19.10 -25.55 -22.73
N VAL A 148 -18.45 -24.53 -22.18
CA VAL A 148 -17.17 -24.01 -22.65
C VAL A 148 -16.19 -23.97 -21.48
N LYS A 149 -15.04 -24.65 -21.61
CA LYS A 149 -14.01 -24.66 -20.58
C LYS A 149 -13.31 -23.29 -20.50
N VAL A 150 -13.17 -22.76 -19.30
CA VAL A 150 -12.41 -21.53 -19.03
C VAL A 150 -11.39 -21.77 -17.94
N SER A 151 -10.23 -21.14 -18.08
CA SER A 151 -9.10 -21.34 -17.16
C SER A 151 -8.46 -20.02 -16.74
N LEU A 152 -8.08 -19.92 -15.47
CA LEU A 152 -7.38 -18.77 -14.91
C LEU A 152 -5.89 -18.85 -15.24
N SER A 153 -5.34 -17.77 -15.80
CA SER A 153 -3.93 -17.64 -16.09
C SER A 153 -3.06 -17.86 -14.86
N ARG A 154 -1.89 -18.47 -15.00
CA ARG A 154 -0.95 -18.69 -13.88
C ARG A 154 -0.23 -17.40 -13.43
N ARG A 155 -0.16 -16.37 -14.27
CA ARG A 155 0.58 -15.14 -14.00
C ARG A 155 -0.35 -13.94 -13.93
N ARG A 156 -0.13 -13.06 -12.96
CA ARG A 156 -0.87 -11.78 -12.79
C ARG A 156 -2.40 -11.97 -12.82
N ASN A 157 -2.87 -12.94 -12.06
CA ASN A 157 -4.28 -13.31 -11.98
C ASN A 157 -4.89 -12.82 -10.67
N GLN A 158 -6.22 -12.63 -10.67
CA GLN A 158 -6.98 -12.29 -9.47
C GLN A 158 -8.44 -12.67 -9.66
N ILE A 159 -9.03 -13.29 -8.64
CA ILE A 159 -10.46 -13.50 -8.49
C ILE A 159 -10.94 -12.63 -7.34
N ARG A 160 -12.03 -11.90 -7.55
CA ARG A 160 -12.70 -11.07 -6.53
C ARG A 160 -14.08 -11.65 -6.27
N ILE A 161 -14.35 -12.09 -5.05
CA ILE A 161 -15.64 -12.68 -4.68
C ILE A 161 -16.46 -11.64 -3.94
N TYR A 162 -17.56 -11.20 -4.55
CA TYR A 162 -18.48 -10.21 -4.01
C TYR A 162 -19.61 -10.92 -3.29
N SER A 163 -19.74 -10.65 -1.99
CA SER A 163 -20.79 -11.20 -1.13
C SER A 163 -21.48 -10.10 -0.34
N LEU A 164 -22.78 -10.25 -0.10
CA LEU A 164 -23.49 -9.37 0.81
C LEU A 164 -23.00 -9.61 2.22
N THR A 165 -22.86 -8.53 2.96
CA THR A 165 -22.41 -8.51 4.36
C THR A 165 -23.22 -7.42 5.07
N THR A 166 -23.10 -7.34 6.38
CA THR A 166 -23.80 -6.32 7.18
C THR A 166 -22.80 -5.47 7.94
N ALA A 167 -23.25 -4.33 8.48
CA ALA A 167 -22.41 -3.50 9.34
C ALA A 167 -21.89 -4.26 10.58
N ASN A 168 -22.59 -5.32 11.04
CA ASN A 168 -22.15 -6.14 12.16
C ASN A 168 -20.81 -6.84 11.88
N ASP A 169 -20.51 -7.16 10.62
CA ASP A 169 -19.25 -7.79 10.24
C ASP A 169 -18.06 -6.83 10.40
N LEU A 170 -18.30 -5.51 10.39
CA LEU A 170 -17.25 -4.52 10.57
C LEU A 170 -16.56 -4.63 11.94
N GLY A 171 -17.32 -4.95 12.99
CA GLY A 171 -16.81 -4.98 14.37
C GLY A 171 -15.94 -6.18 14.72
N SER A 172 -15.87 -7.20 13.86
CA SER A 172 -15.15 -8.46 14.12
C SER A 172 -13.92 -8.69 13.25
N GLY A 173 -13.51 -7.68 12.45
CA GLY A 173 -12.42 -7.84 11.50
C GLY A 173 -11.60 -6.57 11.26
N PHE A 174 -10.50 -6.75 10.54
CA PHE A 174 -9.69 -5.66 10.00
C PHE A 174 -10.08 -5.45 8.55
N TRP A 175 -10.42 -4.23 8.18
CA TRP A 175 -10.99 -3.95 6.87
C TRP A 175 -10.27 -2.81 6.17
N LYS A 176 -10.02 -3.00 4.87
CA LYS A 176 -9.87 -1.90 3.93
C LYS A 176 -11.24 -1.64 3.31
N THR A 177 -11.57 -0.40 3.00
CA THR A 177 -12.83 -0.06 2.37
C THR A 177 -12.69 0.94 1.25
N THR A 178 -13.63 0.88 0.30
CA THR A 178 -13.99 1.98 -0.60
C THR A 178 -15.40 2.41 -0.23
N VAL A 179 -15.59 3.68 0.12
CA VAL A 179 -16.88 4.23 0.51
C VAL A 179 -17.51 5.02 -0.63
N GLN A 180 -18.83 5.01 -0.73
CA GLN A 180 -19.63 5.87 -1.61
C GLN A 180 -20.74 6.49 -0.76
N GLY A 181 -21.01 7.77 -0.96
CA GLY A 181 -21.96 8.50 -0.13
C GLY A 181 -21.94 9.99 -0.37
N ARG A 182 -22.47 10.73 0.60
CA ARG A 182 -22.63 12.18 0.52
C ARG A 182 -22.61 12.82 1.89
N GLU A 183 -22.19 14.08 1.92
CA GLU A 183 -22.34 14.93 3.09
C GLU A 183 -23.81 15.29 3.33
N SER A 184 -24.27 15.16 4.57
CA SER A 184 -25.58 15.58 5.05
C SER A 184 -25.46 16.03 6.50
N ASP A 185 -25.89 17.26 6.81
CA ASP A 185 -25.86 17.82 8.17
C ASP A 185 -24.48 17.73 8.87
N GLY A 186 -23.40 17.95 8.11
CA GLY A 186 -22.03 17.91 8.61
C GLY A 186 -21.49 16.49 8.87
N LYS A 187 -22.16 15.47 8.35
CA LYS A 187 -21.76 14.06 8.44
C LYS A 187 -21.71 13.44 7.04
N PHE A 188 -20.68 12.64 6.79
CA PHE A 188 -20.66 11.80 5.60
C PHE A 188 -21.51 10.54 5.82
N ILE A 189 -22.61 10.42 5.07
CA ILE A 189 -23.55 9.30 5.12
C ILE A 189 -23.29 8.35 3.95
N LEU A 190 -23.07 7.08 4.25
CA LEU A 190 -22.78 6.03 3.26
C LEU A 190 -24.04 5.61 2.50
N ASP A 191 -23.97 5.67 1.17
CA ASP A 191 -24.89 4.94 0.30
C ASP A 191 -24.43 3.47 0.16
N SER A 192 -23.11 3.24 0.02
CA SER A 192 -22.53 1.90 0.03
C SER A 192 -21.07 1.87 0.51
N ALA A 193 -20.62 0.69 0.96
CA ALA A 193 -19.23 0.43 1.27
C ALA A 193 -18.81 -0.96 0.76
N GLU A 194 -17.75 -0.98 -0.03
CA GLU A 194 -17.03 -2.21 -0.36
C GLU A 194 -15.97 -2.44 0.72
N ILE A 195 -15.98 -3.60 1.36
CA ILE A 195 -15.00 -3.97 2.39
C ILE A 195 -14.15 -5.15 1.95
N HIS A 196 -12.86 -5.04 2.19
CA HIS A 196 -11.86 -6.07 1.91
C HIS A 196 -11.23 -6.50 3.23
N PRO A 197 -11.31 -7.78 3.60
CA PRO A 197 -10.67 -8.26 4.81
C PRO A 197 -9.16 -8.08 4.70
N LEU A 198 -8.58 -7.62 5.79
CA LEU A 198 -7.15 -7.55 6.04
C LEU A 198 -6.81 -8.55 7.15
N LEU A 199 -5.57 -9.02 7.14
CA LEU A 199 -5.05 -9.81 8.25
C LEU A 199 -4.93 -8.91 9.48
N ASP A 200 -5.57 -9.29 10.59
CA ASP A 200 -5.32 -8.65 11.88
C ASP A 200 -3.92 -9.08 12.34
N PRO A 201 -2.95 -8.16 12.46
CA PRO A 201 -1.60 -8.55 12.82
C PRO A 201 -1.53 -9.14 14.23
N ARG A 202 -2.50 -8.87 15.11
CA ARG A 202 -2.55 -9.43 16.48
C ARG A 202 -2.85 -10.92 16.49
N SER A 203 -3.45 -11.47 15.42
CA SER A 203 -3.73 -12.91 15.32
C SER A 203 -2.52 -13.71 14.83
N VAL A 204 -1.46 -13.05 14.37
CA VAL A 204 -0.27 -13.71 13.78
C VAL A 204 1.04 -13.29 14.40
N ASP A 205 1.07 -12.15 15.11
CA ASP A 205 2.23 -11.71 15.87
C ASP A 205 2.55 -12.65 17.04
N ASP A 206 3.84 -12.78 17.33
CA ASP A 206 4.25 -13.23 18.66
C ASP A 206 4.11 -12.05 19.63
N PRO A 207 3.20 -12.11 20.62
CA PRO A 207 2.96 -10.99 21.53
C PRO A 207 4.14 -10.69 22.47
N LYS A 208 5.18 -11.55 22.51
CA LYS A 208 6.40 -11.32 23.29
C LYS A 208 7.48 -10.56 22.52
N LEU A 209 7.33 -10.43 21.20
CA LEU A 209 8.33 -9.77 20.35
C LEU A 209 7.92 -8.34 20.01
N PRO A 210 8.89 -7.41 19.90
CA PRO A 210 8.62 -6.04 19.49
C PRO A 210 8.07 -5.98 18.06
N ARG A 211 7.25 -4.97 17.79
CA ARG A 211 6.69 -4.70 16.45
C ARG A 211 7.55 -3.69 15.70
N VAL A 212 7.95 -4.04 14.49
CA VAL A 212 8.84 -3.21 13.66
C VAL A 212 8.15 -2.85 12.35
N LEU A 213 8.08 -1.57 12.04
CA LEU A 213 7.61 -1.07 10.74
C LEU A 213 8.77 -0.50 9.92
N VAL A 214 8.86 -0.93 8.67
CA VAL A 214 9.72 -0.28 7.67
C VAL A 214 8.89 0.55 6.70
N VAL A 215 9.15 1.85 6.69
CA VAL A 215 8.67 2.81 5.69
C VAL A 215 9.78 3.03 4.68
N GLY A 216 9.52 2.73 3.41
CA GLY A 216 10.53 2.93 2.37
C GLY A 216 10.05 2.56 0.98
N ASP A 217 10.89 2.89 0.00
CA ASP A 217 10.61 2.72 -1.41
C ASP A 217 10.85 1.29 -1.93
N SER A 218 11.16 1.13 -3.22
CA SER A 218 11.43 -0.17 -3.82
C SER A 218 12.68 -0.85 -3.26
N ILE A 219 13.65 -0.12 -2.71
CA ILE A 219 14.82 -0.73 -2.06
C ILE A 219 14.39 -1.46 -0.79
N SER A 220 13.42 -0.93 -0.04
CA SER A 220 12.82 -1.66 1.08
C SER A 220 12.17 -2.98 0.67
N MET A 221 11.67 -3.06 -0.56
CA MET A 221 11.13 -4.31 -1.10
C MET A 221 12.23 -5.31 -1.44
N ASN A 222 13.41 -4.85 -1.87
CA ASN A 222 14.55 -5.72 -2.16
C ASN A 222 15.07 -6.42 -0.90
N TYR A 223 15.24 -5.70 0.20
CA TYR A 223 15.78 -6.29 1.44
C TYR A 223 14.74 -6.94 2.35
N HIS A 224 13.43 -6.75 2.09
CA HIS A 224 12.37 -7.16 3.01
C HIS A 224 12.47 -8.63 3.43
N GLN A 225 12.65 -9.55 2.49
CA GLN A 225 12.70 -10.99 2.81
C GLN A 225 13.98 -11.37 3.57
N ALA A 226 15.11 -10.76 3.21
CA ALA A 226 16.38 -11.00 3.89
C ALA A 226 16.35 -10.47 5.34
N ALA A 227 15.91 -9.22 5.54
CA ALA A 227 15.75 -8.63 6.86
C ALA A 227 14.74 -9.41 7.72
N LYS A 228 13.59 -9.81 7.13
CA LYS A 228 12.58 -10.62 7.83
C LYS A 228 13.15 -11.96 8.30
N LYS A 229 13.98 -12.60 7.47
CA LYS A 229 14.67 -13.85 7.83
C LYS A 229 15.69 -13.63 8.95
N ALA A 230 16.49 -12.56 8.86
CA ALA A 230 17.50 -12.23 9.86
C ALA A 230 16.91 -11.83 11.23
N LEU A 231 15.70 -11.27 11.24
CA LEU A 231 14.95 -10.89 12.45
C LEU A 231 13.97 -11.95 12.95
N ALA A 232 13.99 -13.16 12.37
CA ALA A 232 13.10 -14.24 12.77
C ALA A 232 13.32 -14.61 14.25
N GLY A 233 12.23 -14.64 15.03
CA GLY A 233 12.29 -14.87 16.47
C GLY A 233 12.79 -13.68 17.31
N MET A 234 13.10 -12.54 16.68
CA MET A 234 13.55 -11.32 17.37
C MET A 234 12.52 -10.18 17.27
N ALA A 235 11.75 -10.12 16.19
CA ALA A 235 10.75 -9.07 15.98
C ALA A 235 9.60 -9.51 15.07
N ASN A 236 8.42 -8.94 15.32
CA ASN A 236 7.32 -8.94 14.36
C ASN A 236 7.61 -7.88 13.27
N TYR A 237 8.21 -8.31 12.16
CA TYR A 237 8.77 -7.42 11.14
C TYR A 237 7.83 -7.17 9.96
N TYR A 238 7.50 -5.90 9.73
CA TYR A 238 6.58 -5.43 8.71
C TYR A 238 7.19 -4.35 7.80
N ARG A 239 6.62 -4.20 6.60
CA ARG A 239 6.83 -3.02 5.74
C ARG A 239 5.49 -2.43 5.32
N VAL A 240 5.49 -1.14 4.96
CA VAL A 240 4.33 -0.50 4.32
C VAL A 240 3.91 -1.23 3.04
N GLN A 241 2.62 -1.22 2.69
CA GLN A 241 2.17 -1.83 1.44
C GLN A 241 2.52 -0.96 0.23
N GLY A 242 2.92 -1.57 -0.90
CA GLY A 242 3.29 -0.83 -2.12
C GLY A 242 4.65 -0.15 -2.01
N ASN A 243 4.96 0.81 -2.88
CA ASN A 243 6.22 1.56 -2.86
C ASN A 243 6.02 2.86 -2.05
N GLY A 244 6.91 3.16 -1.09
CA GLY A 244 6.88 4.39 -0.31
C GLY A 244 7.02 5.66 -1.15
N GLY A 245 7.70 5.59 -2.30
CA GLY A 245 7.82 6.70 -3.24
C GLY A 245 8.66 7.87 -2.70
N PRO A 246 8.47 9.08 -3.23
CA PRO A 246 9.11 10.30 -2.74
C PRO A 246 8.58 10.75 -1.35
N SER A 247 9.30 11.64 -0.69
CA SER A 247 8.99 12.12 0.69
C SER A 247 7.66 12.87 0.81
N ASP A 248 7.20 13.55 -0.24
CA ASP A 248 5.87 14.19 -0.25
C ASP A 248 4.73 13.17 -0.11
N ARG A 249 4.88 11.99 -0.74
CA ARG A 249 4.01 10.83 -0.49
C ARG A 249 4.18 10.28 0.93
N GLY A 250 5.40 10.31 1.47
CA GLY A 250 5.66 9.95 2.86
C GLY A 250 4.81 10.77 3.83
N VAL A 251 4.83 12.09 3.69
CA VAL A 251 4.01 13.03 4.47
C VAL A 251 2.52 12.71 4.37
N SER A 252 1.99 12.49 3.16
CA SER A 252 0.56 12.22 3.00
C SER A 252 0.15 10.82 3.47
N ALA A 253 0.99 9.81 3.33
CA ALA A 253 0.61 8.43 3.64
C ALA A 253 0.99 7.96 5.06
N MET A 254 1.81 8.71 5.81
CA MET A 254 2.37 8.27 7.08
C MET A 254 1.31 7.82 8.10
N GLU A 255 0.28 8.64 8.36
CA GLU A 255 -0.80 8.29 9.31
C GLU A 255 -1.51 6.97 8.89
N LEU A 256 -1.78 6.79 7.59
CA LEU A 256 -2.37 5.56 7.06
C LEU A 256 -1.47 4.34 7.22
N TRP A 257 -0.16 4.52 7.04
CA TRP A 257 0.84 3.46 7.20
C TRP A 257 1.02 3.06 8.66
N LEU A 258 1.03 4.02 9.58
CA LEU A 258 1.10 3.77 11.01
C LEU A 258 -0.16 3.05 11.53
N GLY A 259 -1.33 3.31 10.92
CA GLY A 259 -2.59 2.68 11.33
C GLY A 259 -3.10 3.24 12.66
N ASP A 260 -3.98 2.50 13.34
CA ASP A 260 -4.43 2.89 14.69
C ASP A 260 -3.42 2.43 15.76
N TYR A 261 -2.22 2.98 15.71
CA TYR A 261 -1.08 2.59 16.57
C TYR A 261 -1.35 2.80 18.08
N ALA A 262 -2.37 3.58 18.44
CA ALA A 262 -2.81 3.78 19.82
C ALA A 262 -3.65 2.59 20.34
N GLU A 263 -4.23 1.78 19.45
CA GLU A 263 -4.97 0.59 19.84
C GLU A 263 -4.02 -0.49 20.36
N LYS A 264 -4.41 -1.13 21.47
CA LYS A 264 -3.63 -2.19 22.09
C LYS A 264 -3.34 -3.31 21.09
N GLY A 265 -2.05 -3.63 20.93
CA GLY A 265 -1.57 -4.66 20.00
C GLY A 265 -1.31 -4.16 18.58
N LEU A 266 -1.60 -2.89 18.25
CA LEU A 266 -1.27 -2.31 16.94
C LEU A 266 -0.11 -1.30 16.96
N HIS A 267 0.39 -0.97 18.15
CA HIS A 267 1.57 -0.13 18.34
C HIS A 267 2.80 -0.58 17.54
N TRP A 268 3.74 0.35 17.39
CA TRP A 268 5.06 0.12 16.82
C TRP A 268 6.11 0.36 17.91
N ASP A 269 7.04 -0.56 18.09
CA ASP A 269 8.18 -0.39 18.99
C ASP A 269 9.35 0.27 18.29
N VAL A 270 9.55 -0.07 17.02
CA VAL A 270 10.60 0.49 16.17
C VAL A 270 10.03 0.85 14.81
N ILE A 271 10.39 2.03 14.30
CA ILE A 271 10.06 2.44 12.93
C ILE A 271 11.37 2.81 12.22
N GLN A 272 11.71 2.07 11.17
CA GLN A 272 12.76 2.48 10.24
C GLN A 272 12.13 3.17 9.04
N PHE A 273 12.64 4.35 8.67
CA PHE A 273 12.10 5.13 7.56
C PHE A 273 13.19 5.62 6.60
N ASN A 274 12.86 5.68 5.31
CA ASN A 274 13.69 6.23 4.24
C ASN A 274 12.85 6.73 3.06
N HIS A 275 13.21 7.92 2.57
CA HIS A 275 12.86 8.45 1.26
C HIS A 275 14.14 9.05 0.65
N GLY A 276 14.21 9.21 -0.68
CA GLY A 276 15.40 9.79 -1.32
C GLY A 276 15.61 9.39 -2.77
N LEU A 277 15.57 8.09 -3.12
CA LEU A 277 15.82 7.65 -4.51
C LEU A 277 14.72 8.09 -5.50
N HIS A 278 13.51 8.38 -5.04
CA HIS A 278 12.48 8.99 -5.88
C HIS A 278 12.58 10.51 -5.93
N ASP A 279 12.94 11.12 -4.80
CA ASP A 279 13.13 12.56 -4.63
C ASP A 279 14.27 13.08 -5.53
N LEU A 280 15.39 12.36 -5.58
CA LEU A 280 16.57 12.75 -6.36
C LEU A 280 16.44 12.51 -7.88
N LYS A 281 15.31 11.96 -8.35
CA LYS A 281 15.11 11.77 -9.80
C LYS A 281 15.14 13.11 -10.51
N GLN A 282 15.71 13.12 -11.70
CA GLN A 282 15.79 14.30 -12.56
C GLN A 282 15.51 13.85 -13.99
N ALA A 283 14.82 14.68 -14.78
CA ALA A 283 14.78 14.45 -16.22
C ALA A 283 16.17 14.72 -16.81
N TYR A 284 16.66 13.83 -17.66
CA TYR A 284 17.89 14.04 -18.42
C TYR A 284 17.56 14.39 -19.87
N ASP A 285 18.04 15.55 -20.33
CA ASP A 285 17.88 16.00 -21.71
C ASP A 285 19.09 15.57 -22.55
N GLU A 286 18.89 14.58 -23.41
CA GLU A 286 19.94 14.05 -24.27
C GLU A 286 20.39 15.06 -25.34
N LYS A 287 19.54 16.01 -25.75
CA LYS A 287 19.89 16.98 -26.80
C LYS A 287 20.89 18.01 -26.31
N ASN A 288 20.78 18.39 -25.04
CA ASN A 288 21.57 19.45 -24.43
C ASN A 288 22.58 18.92 -23.38
N ASP A 289 22.67 17.60 -23.21
CA ASP A 289 23.48 16.94 -22.17
C ASP A 289 23.33 17.58 -20.78
N SER A 290 22.07 17.80 -20.39
CA SER A 290 21.75 18.57 -19.19
C SER A 290 20.75 17.86 -18.28
N TRP A 291 20.81 18.21 -16.99
CA TRP A 291 19.93 17.68 -15.96
C TRP A 291 18.86 18.71 -15.60
N GLY A 292 17.60 18.28 -15.55
CA GLY A 292 16.50 19.06 -15.04
C GLY A 292 16.51 19.19 -13.51
N LYS A 293 15.42 19.74 -12.97
CA LYS A 293 15.19 19.83 -11.52
C LYS A 293 14.98 18.44 -10.92
N HIS A 294 15.27 18.32 -9.63
CA HIS A 294 14.87 17.15 -8.84
C HIS A 294 13.35 17.01 -8.77
N GLN A 295 12.87 15.77 -8.62
CA GLN A 295 11.47 15.45 -8.41
C GLN A 295 10.92 16.13 -7.15
N VAL A 296 11.72 16.19 -6.09
CA VAL A 296 11.46 16.97 -4.89
C VAL A 296 12.69 17.85 -4.66
N ALA A 297 12.53 19.16 -4.47
CA ALA A 297 13.70 20.01 -4.19
C ALA A 297 14.30 19.67 -2.81
N ILE A 298 15.60 19.91 -2.62
CA ILE A 298 16.30 19.56 -1.36
C ILE A 298 15.64 20.19 -0.13
N GLU A 299 15.21 21.45 -0.21
CA GLU A 299 14.54 22.11 0.92
C GLU A 299 13.14 21.54 1.19
N ASP A 300 12.39 21.17 0.14
CA ASP A 300 11.11 20.47 0.30
C ASP A 300 11.30 19.08 0.92
N TYR A 301 12.34 18.36 0.51
CA TYR A 301 12.72 17.07 1.09
C TYR A 301 13.03 17.19 2.58
N LYS A 302 13.78 18.22 2.99
CA LYS A 302 14.07 18.50 4.41
C LYS A 302 12.79 18.80 5.20
N ASN A 303 11.93 19.66 4.66
CA ASN A 303 10.63 19.97 5.26
C ASN A 303 9.73 18.73 5.39
N ASN A 304 9.73 17.85 4.38
CA ASN A 304 8.97 16.61 4.40
C ASN A 304 9.49 15.66 5.48
N LEU A 305 10.82 15.49 5.60
CA LEU A 305 11.40 14.68 6.68
C LEU A 305 11.03 15.20 8.07
N GLU A 306 11.04 16.52 8.29
CA GLU A 306 10.60 17.11 9.57
C GLU A 306 9.13 16.78 9.87
N LYS A 307 8.25 16.89 8.87
CA LYS A 307 6.82 16.53 9.01
C LYS A 307 6.64 15.04 9.30
N GLU A 308 7.33 14.16 8.57
CA GLU A 308 7.29 12.72 8.78
C GLU A 308 7.75 12.34 10.19
N ILE A 309 8.88 12.89 10.65
CA ILE A 309 9.41 12.67 12.00
C ILE A 309 8.40 13.14 13.05
N ALA A 310 7.80 14.32 12.88
CA ALA A 310 6.79 14.83 13.79
C ALA A 310 5.58 13.89 13.90
N ILE A 311 5.13 13.29 12.80
CA ILE A 311 4.04 12.29 12.80
C ILE A 311 4.50 11.01 13.50
N MET A 312 5.64 10.43 13.10
CA MET A 312 6.12 9.17 13.66
C MET A 312 6.44 9.25 15.15
N LYS A 313 6.94 10.39 15.65
CA LYS A 313 7.22 10.59 17.09
C LYS A 313 5.96 10.46 17.96
N LYS A 314 4.76 10.75 17.43
CA LYS A 314 3.49 10.56 18.18
C LYS A 314 3.24 9.11 18.58
N THR A 315 3.90 8.14 17.93
CA THR A 315 3.77 6.71 18.23
C THR A 315 4.54 6.28 19.47
N GLY A 316 5.56 7.05 19.88
CA GLY A 316 6.51 6.65 20.92
C GLY A 316 7.43 5.49 20.52
N ALA A 317 7.48 5.12 19.23
CA ALA A 317 8.43 4.14 18.70
C ALA A 317 9.86 4.71 18.70
N THR A 318 10.84 3.84 18.85
CA THR A 318 12.24 4.19 18.56
C THR A 318 12.40 4.35 17.05
N LEU A 319 12.85 5.51 16.60
CA LEU A 319 12.99 5.80 15.18
C LEU A 319 14.40 5.50 14.67
N ILE A 320 14.47 4.94 13.46
CA ILE A 320 15.71 4.73 12.72
C ILE A 320 15.58 5.43 11.37
N TRP A 321 16.39 6.45 11.13
CA TRP A 321 16.56 6.97 9.78
C TRP A 321 17.55 6.08 9.02
N CYS A 322 17.18 5.65 7.83
CA CYS A 322 18.03 4.82 6.97
C CYS A 322 18.52 5.63 5.79
N GLU A 323 19.84 5.63 5.58
CA GLU A 323 20.47 6.35 4.47
C GLU A 323 20.01 5.83 3.11
N THR A 324 19.84 6.75 2.16
CA THR A 324 19.53 6.43 0.77
C THR A 324 20.72 5.73 0.12
N THR A 325 20.51 4.52 -0.41
CA THR A 325 21.55 3.74 -1.09
C THR A 325 22.15 4.47 -2.32
N PRO A 326 23.40 4.15 -2.72
CA PRO A 326 24.05 4.86 -3.81
C PRO A 326 23.36 4.70 -5.17
N VAL A 327 23.45 5.73 -6.01
CA VAL A 327 23.21 5.60 -7.45
C VAL A 327 24.52 5.14 -8.09
N PRO A 328 24.61 3.91 -8.66
CA PRO A 328 25.90 3.35 -9.07
C PRO A 328 26.53 4.13 -10.23
N ASN A 329 25.75 4.42 -11.27
CA ASN A 329 26.13 5.28 -12.39
C ASN A 329 24.91 6.06 -12.91
N ASN A 330 25.17 7.08 -13.74
CA ASN A 330 24.12 7.89 -14.36
C ASN A 330 23.16 7.01 -15.16
N SER A 331 21.88 7.34 -15.09
CA SER A 331 20.84 6.81 -15.98
C SER A 331 20.30 7.94 -16.87
N ARG A 332 19.50 7.60 -17.89
CA ARG A 332 18.90 8.56 -18.82
C ARG A 332 17.38 8.45 -18.85
N GLY A 333 16.72 9.43 -19.47
CA GLY A 333 15.28 9.50 -19.64
C GLY A 333 14.57 10.41 -18.64
N PRO A 334 13.22 10.38 -18.61
CA PRO A 334 12.42 11.33 -17.83
C PRO A 334 12.48 11.11 -16.31
N TYR A 335 12.96 9.96 -15.86
CA TYR A 335 13.11 9.60 -14.44
C TYR A 335 14.54 9.17 -14.12
N ALA A 336 15.50 9.81 -14.78
CA ALA A 336 16.91 9.54 -14.62
C ALA A 336 17.40 9.87 -13.21
N ARG A 337 18.57 9.33 -12.89
CA ARG A 337 19.29 9.57 -11.63
C ARG A 337 20.75 9.79 -11.95
N ARG A 338 21.33 10.81 -11.32
CA ARG A 338 22.75 11.15 -11.46
C ARG A 338 23.55 10.52 -10.32
N LYS A 339 24.71 9.96 -10.65
CA LYS A 339 25.69 9.46 -9.70
C LYS A 339 26.08 10.57 -8.73
N GLY A 340 26.17 10.23 -7.44
CA GLY A 340 26.50 11.19 -6.38
C GLY A 340 25.30 11.90 -5.75
N GLU A 341 24.14 11.95 -6.40
CA GLU A 341 22.96 12.65 -5.84
C GLU A 341 22.45 12.00 -4.55
N ALA A 342 22.58 10.68 -4.40
CA ALA A 342 22.22 10.01 -3.14
C ALA A 342 23.03 10.56 -1.95
N ALA A 343 24.30 10.91 -2.14
CA ALA A 343 25.12 11.51 -1.08
C ALA A 343 24.68 12.94 -0.76
N VAL A 344 24.25 13.71 -1.77
CA VAL A 344 23.68 15.06 -1.58
C VAL A 344 22.41 14.99 -0.73
N TYR A 345 21.50 14.07 -1.04
CA TYR A 345 20.26 13.88 -0.27
C TYR A 345 20.51 13.32 1.13
N ASN A 346 21.47 12.41 1.30
CA ASN A 346 21.86 11.93 2.64
C ASN A 346 22.44 13.05 3.50
N LYS A 347 23.24 13.95 2.91
CA LYS A 347 23.74 15.14 3.63
C LYS A 347 22.57 16.04 4.07
N ALA A 348 21.65 16.34 3.16
CA ALA A 348 20.46 17.15 3.48
C ALA A 348 19.58 16.50 4.56
N ALA A 349 19.39 15.18 4.49
CA ALA A 349 18.68 14.44 5.52
C ALA A 349 19.38 14.55 6.87
N MET A 350 20.71 14.39 6.91
CA MET A 350 21.48 14.49 8.14
C MET A 350 21.40 15.88 8.80
N GLU A 351 21.24 16.97 8.04
CA GLU A 351 20.96 18.30 8.60
C GLU A 351 19.64 18.33 9.40
N VAL A 352 18.66 17.52 9.01
CA VAL A 352 17.39 17.34 9.73
C VAL A 352 17.56 16.36 10.88
N ILE A 353 18.09 15.16 10.61
CA ILE A 353 18.23 14.09 11.61
C ILE A 353 19.11 14.52 12.78
N SER A 354 20.14 15.35 12.57
CA SER A 354 20.98 15.86 13.65
C SER A 354 20.24 16.71 14.69
N LYS A 355 19.04 17.23 14.35
CA LYS A 355 18.17 17.95 15.30
C LYS A 355 17.44 17.01 16.26
N TYR A 356 17.47 15.70 16.00
CA TYR A 356 16.79 14.64 16.76
C TYR A 356 17.82 13.57 17.17
N PRO A 357 18.67 13.83 18.18
CA PRO A 357 19.75 12.94 18.58
C PRO A 357 19.28 11.55 19.05
N GLU A 358 17.99 11.41 19.39
CA GLU A 358 17.36 10.14 19.74
C GLU A 358 17.07 9.24 18.53
N ILE A 359 17.08 9.77 17.30
CA ILE A 359 16.86 8.99 16.08
C ILE A 359 18.16 8.26 15.71
N LEU A 360 18.09 6.93 15.64
CA LEU A 360 19.23 6.11 15.25
C LEU A 360 19.47 6.22 13.74
N VAL A 361 20.72 6.07 13.31
CA VAL A 361 21.09 6.09 11.89
C VAL A 361 21.50 4.69 11.43
N ASN A 362 20.83 4.18 10.41
CA ASN A 362 21.26 3.02 9.64
C ASN A 362 22.04 3.51 8.40
N LYS A 363 23.37 3.32 8.43
CA LYS A 363 24.31 3.80 7.40
C LYS A 363 24.33 2.93 6.14
N LEU A 364 23.16 2.65 5.58
CA LEU A 364 23.02 1.73 4.46
C LEU A 364 23.77 2.21 3.22
N HIS A 365 23.88 3.53 3.00
CA HIS A 365 24.69 4.05 1.89
C HIS A 365 26.15 3.66 2.03
N GLN A 366 26.72 3.84 3.22
CA GLN A 366 28.09 3.45 3.52
C GLN A 366 28.29 1.93 3.36
N THR A 367 27.40 1.12 3.94
CA THR A 367 27.46 -0.35 3.85
C THR A 367 27.51 -0.84 2.40
N ILE A 368 26.69 -0.26 1.51
CA ILE A 368 26.67 -0.64 0.10
C ILE A 368 27.90 -0.13 -0.64
N SER A 369 28.36 1.07 -0.34
CA SER A 369 29.54 1.67 -0.97
C SER A 369 30.81 0.86 -0.67
N GLU A 370 30.95 0.36 0.56
CA GLU A 370 32.13 -0.37 1.03
C GLU A 370 32.06 -1.89 0.78
N SER A 371 30.88 -2.44 0.49
CA SER A 371 30.71 -3.88 0.28
C SER A 371 31.35 -4.35 -1.03
N LYS A 372 32.19 -5.40 -0.94
CA LYS A 372 32.81 -6.06 -2.10
C LYS A 372 31.79 -6.80 -2.98
N SER A 373 30.74 -7.39 -2.39
CA SER A 373 29.66 -8.06 -3.14
C SER A 373 28.96 -7.12 -4.13
N MET A 374 29.06 -5.80 -3.94
CA MET A 374 28.43 -4.79 -4.79
C MET A 374 29.26 -4.42 -6.03
N GLU A 375 30.46 -5.00 -6.24
CA GLU A 375 31.36 -4.65 -7.36
C GLU A 375 30.70 -4.75 -8.73
N LYS A 376 30.05 -5.88 -9.03
CA LYS A 376 29.36 -6.09 -10.30
C LYS A 376 28.14 -5.17 -10.45
N TRP A 377 27.38 -4.97 -9.36
CA TRP A 377 26.23 -4.06 -9.36
C TRP A 377 26.65 -2.62 -9.65
N ARG A 378 27.78 -2.16 -9.09
CA ARG A 378 28.35 -0.82 -9.31
C ARG A 378 28.73 -0.53 -10.76
N GLN A 379 28.86 -1.54 -11.63
CA GLN A 379 29.12 -1.35 -13.05
C GLN A 379 27.85 -0.95 -13.84
N GLY A 380 26.66 -1.18 -13.27
CA GLY A 380 25.37 -0.85 -13.89
C GLY A 380 24.86 0.55 -13.52
N SER A 381 23.66 0.87 -14.01
CA SER A 381 22.91 2.09 -13.67
C SER A 381 21.59 1.80 -12.92
N ASP A 382 21.24 0.52 -12.73
CA ASP A 382 20.06 0.13 -11.96
C ASP A 382 20.36 0.27 -10.46
N VAL A 383 19.49 0.97 -9.76
CA VAL A 383 19.61 1.20 -8.31
C VAL A 383 19.11 0.00 -7.48
N HIS A 384 18.44 -0.97 -8.11
CA HIS A 384 17.85 -2.11 -7.41
C HIS A 384 18.82 -3.28 -7.23
N PHE A 385 18.57 -4.04 -6.16
CA PHE A 385 19.36 -5.20 -5.76
C PHE A 385 18.55 -6.48 -6.02
N TRP A 386 18.75 -7.10 -7.18
CA TRP A 386 17.90 -8.21 -7.64
C TRP A 386 18.36 -9.60 -7.20
N SER A 387 19.66 -9.79 -6.92
CA SER A 387 20.16 -11.09 -6.47
C SER A 387 20.03 -11.24 -4.95
N SER A 388 19.84 -12.48 -4.50
CA SER A 388 19.73 -12.80 -3.08
C SER A 388 20.97 -12.43 -2.27
N GLU A 389 22.17 -12.50 -2.87
CA GLU A 389 23.43 -12.10 -2.22
C GLU A 389 23.41 -10.60 -1.89
N LEU A 390 23.07 -9.74 -2.86
CA LEU A 390 23.01 -8.31 -2.62
C LEU A 390 21.90 -7.98 -1.62
N GLN A 391 20.73 -8.62 -1.74
CA GLN A 391 19.62 -8.44 -0.81
C GLN A 391 19.99 -8.84 0.63
N SER A 392 20.83 -9.87 0.82
CA SER A 392 21.32 -10.27 2.14
C SER A 392 22.12 -9.16 2.80
N VAL A 393 23.06 -8.54 2.08
CA VAL A 393 23.87 -7.43 2.64
C VAL A 393 22.99 -6.29 3.17
N LEU A 394 21.95 -5.91 2.41
CA LEU A 394 20.99 -4.90 2.87
C LEU A 394 20.16 -5.42 4.05
N GLY A 395 19.69 -6.67 3.98
CA GLY A 395 18.86 -7.29 5.01
C GLY A 395 19.57 -7.39 6.36
N ASP A 396 20.83 -7.80 6.36
CA ASP A 396 21.67 -7.94 7.55
C ASP A 396 21.97 -6.58 8.18
N ALA A 397 22.25 -5.56 7.36
CA ALA A 397 22.44 -4.19 7.85
C ALA A 397 21.18 -3.61 8.50
N VAL A 398 20.01 -3.82 7.87
CA VAL A 398 18.71 -3.42 8.42
C VAL A 398 18.39 -4.18 9.70
N ALA A 399 18.61 -5.50 9.74
CA ALA A 399 18.39 -6.31 10.93
C ALA A 399 19.26 -5.83 12.10
N GLY A 400 20.56 -5.59 11.85
CA GLY A 400 21.47 -5.04 12.86
C GLY A 400 21.04 -3.68 13.39
N ALA A 401 20.51 -2.79 12.54
CA ALA A 401 19.99 -1.51 12.98
C ALA A 401 18.73 -1.65 13.85
N VAL A 402 17.82 -2.54 13.46
CA VAL A 402 16.60 -2.84 14.22
C VAL A 402 16.92 -3.44 15.60
N ILE A 403 17.86 -4.39 15.67
CA ILE A 403 18.29 -5.00 16.94
C ILE A 403 18.83 -3.94 17.90
N ARG A 404 19.72 -3.05 17.43
CA ARG A 404 20.21 -1.93 18.25
C ARG A 404 19.09 -1.01 18.75
N ALA A 405 18.06 -0.78 17.94
CA ALA A 405 16.92 0.03 18.34
C ALA A 405 16.06 -0.65 19.43
N ILE A 406 15.89 -1.97 19.34
CA ILE A 406 15.20 -2.77 20.36
C ILE A 406 15.99 -2.72 21.68
N GLU A 407 17.29 -2.98 21.64
CA GLU A 407 18.18 -2.95 22.82
C GLU A 407 18.20 -1.56 23.48
N SER A 408 18.25 -0.50 22.67
CA SER A 408 18.20 0.89 23.15
C SER A 408 16.89 1.19 23.88
N ARG A 409 15.75 0.74 23.31
CA ARG A 409 14.42 0.90 23.91
C ARG A 409 14.31 0.15 25.24
N GLU A 410 14.79 -1.09 25.31
CA GLU A 410 14.79 -1.86 26.56
C GLU A 410 15.65 -1.21 27.65
N SER A 411 16.80 -0.67 27.26
CA SER A 411 17.70 0.03 28.18
C SER A 411 17.06 1.29 28.76
N SER A 412 16.27 2.04 27.98
CA SER A 412 15.55 3.24 28.47
C SER A 412 14.38 2.96 29.42
N LYS A 413 13.95 1.69 29.55
CA LYS A 413 12.85 1.28 30.44
C LYS A 413 13.34 0.79 31.81
N LYS A 414 14.64 0.54 31.95
CA LYS A 414 15.30 0.18 33.22
C LYS A 414 15.80 1.44 33.89
#